data_AF-A0A527DIM1-F1
#
_entry.id   AF-A0A527DIM1-F1
#
_cell.length_a   1.000
_cell.length_b   1.000
_cell.length_c   1.000
_cell.angle_alpha   90.00
_cell.angle_beta   90.00
_cell.angle_gamma   90.00
#
_symmetry.space_group_name_H-M   'P 1'
#
loop_
_entity.id
_entity.type
_entity.pdbx_description
1 polymer ?
#
loop_
_entity_poly.entity_id
_entity_poly.type
_entity_poly.pdbx_seq_one_letter_code
_entity_poly.pdbx_strand_id
1 'polypeptide(L)' 'MRFDLVDLRLFLLVAERGSITHGAELAGLALASASARIKGME' A
#
# COMPACT_ATOMS: atom_id res chain seq x y z
N MET A 1 -1.08 16.79 -1.42
CA MET A 1 -0.79 15.35 -1.49
C MET A 1 -0.82 14.91 -2.94
N ARG A 2 0.25 14.25 -3.41
CA ARG A 2 0.28 13.67 -4.75
C ARG A 2 0.54 12.17 -4.58
N PHE A 3 -0.49 11.38 -4.81
CA PHE A 3 -0.43 9.93 -4.83
C PHE A 3 -0.14 9.46 -6.25
N ASP A 4 0.68 8.44 -6.38
CA ASP A 4 0.90 7.77 -7.66
C ASP A 4 0.06 6.49 -7.77
N LEU A 5 0.05 5.87 -8.95
CA LEU A 5 -0.75 4.66 -9.19
C LEU A 5 -0.37 3.48 -8.28
N VAL A 6 0.88 3.43 -7.83
CA VAL A 6 1.36 2.44 -6.86
C VAL A 6 0.72 2.68 -5.49
N ASP A 7 0.51 3.93 -5.07
CA ASP A 7 -0.17 4.23 -3.80
C ASP A 7 -1.62 3.78 -3.85
N LEU A 8 -2.33 4.12 -4.92
CA LEU A 8 -3.74 3.75 -5.10
C LEU A 8 -3.92 2.24 -5.21
N ARG A 9 -3.02 1.56 -5.94
CA ARG A 9 -3.04 0.09 -6.06
C ARG A 9 -2.74 -0.58 -4.72
N LEU A 10 -1.75 -0.09 -3.98
CA LEU A 10 -1.45 -0.61 -2.64
C LEU A 10 -2.65 -0.43 -1.72
N PHE A 11 -3.25 0.76 -1.69
CA PHE A 11 -4.43 1.04 -0.87
C PHE A 11 -5.58 0.09 -1.18
N LEU A 12 -5.89 -0.13 -2.46
CA LEU A 12 -6.92 -1.08 -2.90
C LEU A 12 -6.61 -2.50 -2.39
N LEU A 13 -5.40 -3.01 -2.61
CA LEU A 13 -5.01 -4.36 -2.19
C LEU A 13 -5.05 -4.51 -0.66
N VAL A 14 -4.65 -3.49 0.09
CA VAL A 14 -4.73 -3.51 1.56
C VAL A 14 -6.19 -3.51 2.03
N ALA A 15 -7.05 -2.69 1.42
CA ALA A 15 -8.47 -2.62 1.74
C ALA A 15 -9.21 -3.93 1.42
N GLU A 16 -8.93 -4.54 0.26
CA GLU A 16 -9.53 -5.81 -0.14
C GLU A 16 -9.09 -6.99 0.74
N ARG A 17 -7.84 -6.99 1.21
CA ARG A 17 -7.30 -8.07 2.05
C ARG A 17 -7.45 -7.83 3.55
N GLY A 18 -7.77 -6.61 3.97
CA GLY A 18 -7.78 -6.20 5.38
C GLY A 18 -6.41 -6.34 6.05
N SER A 19 -5.32 -6.35 5.29
CA SER A 19 -3.98 -6.66 5.78
C SER A 19 -2.90 -5.95 4.96
N ILE A 20 -2.12 -5.09 5.62
CA ILE A 20 -1.02 -4.38 4.96
C ILE A 20 0.09 -5.32 4.49
N THR A 21 0.33 -6.42 5.21
CA THR A 21 1.32 -7.44 4.84
C THR A 21 0.94 -8.10 3.52
N HIS A 22 -0.26 -8.66 3.42
CA HIS A 22 -0.71 -9.31 2.19
C HIS A 22 -0.86 -8.32 1.03
N GLY A 23 -1.32 -7.09 1.30
CA GLY A 23 -1.39 -6.05 0.28
C GLY A 23 -0.02 -5.65 -0.26
N ALA A 24 0.99 -5.56 0.59
CA ALA A 24 2.37 -5.30 0.20
C ALA A 24 2.96 -6.42 -0.65
N GLU A 25 2.74 -7.68 -0.27
CA GLU A 25 3.16 -8.85 -1.04
C GLU A 25 2.56 -8.86 -2.46
N LEU A 26 1.25 -8.60 -2.58
CA LEU A 26 0.55 -8.53 -3.87
C LEU A 26 0.96 -7.31 -4.72
N ALA A 27 1.36 -6.22 -4.07
CA ALA A 27 1.91 -5.05 -4.72
C ALA A 27 3.39 -5.20 -5.10
N GLY A 28 4.06 -6.29 -4.69
CA GLY A 28 5.50 -6.47 -4.91
C GLY A 28 6.36 -5.50 -4.09
N LEU A 29 5.86 -5.05 -2.93
CA LEU A 29 6.53 -4.10 -2.05
C LEU A 29 6.99 -4.78 -0.78
N ALA A 30 8.14 -4.36 -0.26
CA ALA A 30 8.50 -4.65 1.12
C ALA A 30 7.49 -3.99 2.08
N LEU A 31 7.20 -4.63 3.21
CA LEU A 31 6.27 -4.11 4.21
C LEU A 31 6.63 -2.69 4.69
N ALA A 32 7.92 -2.41 4.87
CA ALA A 32 8.40 -1.09 5.26
C ALA A 32 8.08 -0.02 4.20
N SER A 33 8.25 -0.34 2.91
CA SER A 33 7.91 0.57 1.80
C SER A 33 6.41 0.81 1.70
N ALA A 34 5.60 -0.24 1.88
CA ALA A 34 4.15 -0.13 1.88
C ALA A 34 3.65 0.76 3.05
N SER A 35 4.21 0.57 4.25
CA SER A 35 3.90 1.38 5.42
C SER A 35 4.21 2.86 5.21
N ALA A 36 5.41 3.18 4.67
CA ALA A 36 5.78 4.57 4.39
C ALA A 36 4.86 5.24 3.36
N ARG A 37 4.43 4.48 2.33
CA ARG A 37 3.49 4.95 1.31
C ARG A 37 2.10 5.24 1.91
N ILE A 38 1.50 4.28 2.61
CA ILE A 38 0.19 4.44 3.27
C ILE A 38 0.23 5.62 4.24
N LYS A 39 1.30 5.76 5.04
CA LYS A 39 1.47 6.90 5.96
C LYS A 39 1.57 8.24 5.24
N GLY A 40 2.11 8.26 4.02
CA GLY A 40 2.11 9.45 3.17
C GLY A 40 0.73 9.82 2.63
N MET A 41 -0.25 8.91 2.74
CA MET A 41 -1.65 9.11 2.36
C MET A 41 -2.55 9.62 3.48
N GLU A 42 -2.13 9.46 4.74
CA GLU A 42 -2.75 10.08 5.93
C GLU A 42 -2.47 11.58 5.99
#